data_AF-L7FPJ5-F1
#
_entry.id   AF-L7FPJ5-F1
#
_cell.length_a   1.000
_cell.length_b   1.000
_cell.length_c   1.000
_cell.angle_alpha   90.00
_cell.angle_beta   90.00
_cell.angle_gamma   90.00
#
_symmetry.space_group_name_H-M   'P 1'
#
loop_
_entity.id
_entity.type
_entity.pdbx_description
1 polymer ?
#
loop_
_entity_poly.entity_id
_entity_poly.type
_entity_poly.pdbx_seq_one_letter_code
_entity_poly.pdbx_strand_id
1 'polypeptide(L)'
;MILEKKDLIPVDCRFPYEFRAGKIKNAVNVWNQNLLEKLFPQNRPKVTSAALVFYCEFSEKRAPALAEQLKRSGPFGGINVNYPEIYVLEGGFSTIRTLCPDRCEGVHVSMTDKMFFEERKECHHIINEIKQRRRKCNCVDFTKMRLSE
;
A
#
# COMPACT_ATOMS: atom_id res chain seq x y z
N MET A 1 32.96 -0.38 8.17
CA MET A 1 31.85 -0.51 7.20
C MET A 1 30.92 0.67 7.40
N ILE A 2 30.94 1.63 6.48
CA ILE A 2 29.97 2.74 6.48
C ILE A 2 28.69 2.12 5.90
N LEU A 3 27.70 1.85 6.76
CA LEU A 3 26.36 1.54 6.28
C LEU A 3 25.81 2.84 5.69
N GLU A 4 25.79 2.94 4.35
CA GLU A 4 25.14 4.06 3.68
C GLU A 4 23.71 4.18 4.18
N LYS A 5 23.35 5.36 4.68
CA LYS A 5 22.05 5.64 5.26
C LYS A 5 21.03 5.66 4.13
N LYS A 6 20.34 4.54 3.94
CA LYS A 6 19.31 4.39 2.92
C LYS A 6 18.01 5.04 3.37
N ASP A 7 17.38 5.80 2.48
CA ASP A 7 16.06 6.37 2.74
C ASP A 7 15.04 5.23 2.84
N LEU A 8 14.34 5.17 3.98
CA LEU A 8 13.29 4.19 4.25
C LEU A 8 11.96 4.91 4.29
N ILE A 9 11.01 4.44 3.49
CA ILE A 9 9.65 5.00 3.42
C ILE A 9 8.68 3.96 3.99
N PRO A 10 8.15 4.17 5.21
CA PRO A 10 7.11 3.31 5.75
C PRO A 10 5.80 3.55 5.00
N VAL A 11 5.16 2.48 4.54
CA VAL A 11 3.90 2.51 3.81
C VAL A 11 2.82 1.84 4.65
N ASP A 12 1.98 2.66 5.28
CA ASP A 12 0.88 2.19 6.13
C ASP A 12 -0.32 1.79 5.27
N CYS A 13 -0.62 0.50 5.25
CA CYS A 13 -1.70 -0.10 4.47
C CYS A 13 -3.01 -0.24 5.27
N ARG A 14 -3.07 0.33 6.48
CA ARG A 14 -4.29 0.37 7.29
C ARG A 14 -5.26 1.41 6.78
N PHE A 15 -6.52 1.35 7.22
CA PHE A 15 -7.50 2.36 6.83
C PHE A 15 -7.15 3.76 7.37
N PRO A 16 -7.70 4.82 6.76
CA PRO A 16 -7.40 6.19 7.16
C PRO A 16 -7.62 6.47 8.64
N TYR A 17 -8.68 5.94 9.26
CA TYR A 17 -8.93 6.16 10.69
C TYR A 17 -7.85 5.52 11.58
N GLU A 18 -7.40 4.30 11.26
CA GLU A 18 -6.31 3.63 11.98
C GLU A 18 -5.01 4.45 11.88
N PHE A 19 -4.72 4.98 10.69
CA PHE A 19 -3.52 5.80 10.42
C PHE A 19 -3.56 7.17 11.10
N ARG A 20 -4.72 7.83 11.10
CA ARG A 20 -4.91 9.13 11.76
C ARG A 20 -4.80 8.99 13.29
N ALA A 21 -5.30 7.90 13.85
CA ALA A 21 -5.24 7.65 15.29
C ALA A 21 -3.81 7.48 15.77
N GLY A 22 -2.97 6.75 15.01
CA GLY A 22 -1.55 6.62 15.29
C GLY A 22 -0.83 5.78 14.25
N LYS A 23 0.45 6.07 14.03
CA LYS A 23 1.24 5.53 12.91
C LYS A 23 2.74 5.53 13.20
N ILE A 24 3.52 4.89 12.33
CA ILE A 24 4.99 5.06 12.33
C ILE A 24 5.30 6.47 11.82
N LYS A 25 6.26 7.16 12.44
CA LYS A 25 6.70 8.49 12.01
C LYS A 25 7.13 8.49 10.54
N ASN A 26 6.76 9.54 9.81
CA ASN A 26 7.01 9.72 8.38
C ASN A 26 6.34 8.67 7.46
N ALA A 27 5.43 7.84 7.98
CA ALA A 27 4.70 6.88 7.15
C ALA A 27 3.75 7.57 6.18
N VAL A 28 3.58 6.98 4.99
CA VAL A 28 2.60 7.40 3.99
C VAL A 28 1.44 6.41 4.00
N ASN A 29 0.19 6.89 4.04
CA ASN A 29 -0.97 6.01 4.06
C ASN A 29 -1.41 5.60 2.65
N VAL A 30 -1.30 4.30 2.36
CA VAL A 30 -1.72 3.69 1.10
C VAL A 30 -2.62 2.50 1.37
N TRP A 31 -3.92 2.75 1.50
CA TRP A 31 -4.89 1.77 1.98
C TRP A 31 -5.73 1.12 0.86
N ASN A 32 -5.55 1.57 -0.38
CA ASN A 32 -6.19 0.99 -1.55
C ASN A 32 -5.31 1.13 -2.79
N GLN A 33 -5.71 0.43 -3.85
CA GLN A 33 -4.90 0.34 -5.05
C GLN A 33 -4.78 1.65 -5.83
N ASN A 34 -5.83 2.47 -5.87
CA ASN A 34 -5.78 3.74 -6.58
C ASN A 34 -4.74 4.67 -5.94
N LEU A 35 -4.62 4.64 -4.61
CA LEU A 35 -3.58 5.38 -3.89
C LEU A 35 -2.19 4.83 -4.17
N LEU A 36 -2.04 3.50 -4.28
CA LEU A 36 -0.76 2.87 -4.63
C LEU A 36 -0.25 3.38 -5.98
N GLU A 37 -1.12 3.40 -7.00
CA GLU A 37 -0.78 3.90 -8.33
C GLU A 37 -0.50 5.40 -8.36
N LYS A 38 -1.28 6.18 -7.61
CA LYS A 38 -1.13 7.63 -7.53
C LYS A 38 0.19 8.03 -6.89
N LEU A 39 0.56 7.36 -5.79
CA LEU A 39 1.72 7.73 -4.97
C LEU A 39 3.02 7.06 -5.43
N PHE A 40 2.93 5.87 -6.03
CA PHE A 40 4.06 5.12 -6.56
C PHE A 40 3.88 4.82 -8.06
N PRO A 41 3.87 5.87 -8.92
CA PRO A 41 3.65 5.70 -10.35
C PRO A 41 4.81 5.00 -11.04
N GLN A 42 4.47 4.20 -12.05
CA GLN A 42 5.39 3.32 -12.79
C GLN A 42 5.99 4.00 -14.03
N ASN A 43 5.35 5.06 -14.52
CA ASN A 43 5.77 5.75 -15.74
C ASN A 43 6.85 6.83 -15.48
N ARG A 44 7.45 6.86 -14.28
CA ARG A 44 8.54 7.80 -13.99
C ARG A 44 9.87 7.15 -14.38
N PRO A 45 10.73 7.81 -15.17
CA PRO A 45 12.01 7.25 -15.61
C PRO A 45 13.08 7.15 -14.50
N LYS A 46 12.71 7.33 -13.23
CA LYS A 46 13.65 7.43 -12.11
C LYS A 46 13.49 6.23 -11.18
N VAL A 47 14.51 5.37 -11.18
CA VAL A 47 14.70 4.35 -10.13
C VAL A 47 14.99 5.07 -8.82
N THR A 48 14.21 4.76 -7.78
CA THR A 48 14.48 5.27 -6.44
C THR A 48 15.48 4.36 -5.73
N SER A 49 16.39 4.96 -4.96
CA SER A 49 17.23 4.24 -4.01
C SER A 49 16.52 4.01 -2.66
N ALA A 50 15.31 4.53 -2.47
CA ALA A 50 14.55 4.38 -1.24
C ALA A 50 13.96 2.98 -1.11
N ALA A 51 14.06 2.40 0.08
CA ALA A 51 13.40 1.14 0.43
C ALA A 51 11.97 1.41 0.91
N LEU A 52 10.97 0.79 0.26
CA LEU A 52 9.59 0.86 0.68
C LEU A 52 9.30 -0.27 1.68
N VAL A 53 8.76 0.08 2.84
CA VAL A 53 8.43 -0.88 3.90
C VAL A 53 6.94 -0.86 4.18
N PHE A 54 6.23 -1.83 3.62
CA PHE A 54 4.78 -1.98 3.74
C PHE A 54 4.42 -2.61 5.08
N TYR A 55 3.38 -2.09 5.73
CA TYR A 55 2.86 -2.67 6.96
C TYR A 55 1.36 -2.44 7.10
N CYS A 56 0.67 -3.28 7.86
CA CYS A 56 -0.69 -2.97 8.32
C CYS A 56 -0.80 -3.15 9.84
N GLU A 57 -1.92 -3.64 10.37
CA GLU A 57 -2.03 -3.88 11.82
C GLU A 57 -1.10 -5.01 12.26
N PHE A 58 -1.16 -6.14 11.54
CA PHE A 58 -0.35 -7.35 11.77
C PHE A 58 0.49 -7.77 10.54
N SER A 59 0.34 -7.05 9.42
CA SER A 59 1.03 -7.31 8.13
C SER A 59 0.75 -8.66 7.47
N GLU A 60 -0.39 -9.31 7.75
CA GLU A 60 -0.72 -10.63 7.19
C GLU A 60 -1.43 -10.59 5.83
N LYS A 61 -2.23 -9.55 5.57
CA LYS A 61 -3.12 -9.49 4.39
C LYS A 61 -2.96 -8.21 3.58
N ARG A 62 -3.31 -7.07 4.17
CA ARG A 62 -3.36 -5.76 3.47
C ARG A 62 -1.99 -5.34 2.91
N ALA A 63 -0.95 -5.42 3.73
CA ALA A 63 0.40 -5.01 3.35
C ALA A 63 1.06 -5.95 2.30
N PRO A 64 1.07 -7.28 2.48
CA PRO A 64 1.56 -8.19 1.44
C PRO A 64 0.86 -8.00 0.10
N ALA A 65 -0.47 -7.86 0.11
CA ALA A 65 -1.25 -7.70 -1.12
C ALA A 65 -0.85 -6.44 -1.91
N LEU A 66 -0.74 -5.28 -1.26
CA LEU A 66 -0.33 -4.04 -1.93
C LEU A 66 1.15 -4.05 -2.33
N ALA A 67 2.03 -4.65 -1.52
CA ALA A 67 3.44 -4.79 -1.85
C ALA A 67 3.65 -5.68 -3.09
N GLU A 68 2.95 -6.82 -3.16
CA GLU A 68 2.98 -7.72 -4.32
C GLU A 68 2.41 -7.03 -5.57
N GLN A 69 1.33 -6.27 -5.40
CA GLN A 69 0.75 -5.52 -6.50
C GLN A 69 1.71 -4.45 -7.03
N LEU A 70 2.43 -3.74 -6.16
CA LEU A 70 3.46 -2.80 -6.59
C LEU A 70 4.60 -3.52 -7.31
N LYS A 71 5.07 -4.66 -6.79
CA LYS A 71 6.13 -5.47 -7.41
C LYS A 71 5.77 -5.91 -8.83
N ARG A 72 4.50 -6.22 -9.09
CA ARG A 72 3.98 -6.67 -10.40
C ARG A 72 3.48 -5.55 -11.32
N SER A 73 3.58 -4.30 -10.89
CA SER A 73 3.07 -3.16 -11.66
C SER A 73 4.04 -2.64 -12.73
N GLY A 74 5.14 -3.36 -12.99
CA GLY A 74 6.10 -2.98 -14.03
C GLY A 74 5.48 -2.99 -15.44
N PRO A 75 6.19 -2.41 -16.42
CA PRO A 75 5.76 -2.41 -17.82
C PRO A 75 5.37 -3.83 -18.29
N PHE A 76 4.26 -3.93 -19.01
CA PHE A 76 3.72 -5.20 -19.54
C PHE A 76 3.44 -6.28 -18.47
N GLY A 77 3.14 -5.88 -17.23
CA GLY A 77 2.90 -6.81 -16.13
C GLY A 77 4.17 -7.44 -15.56
N GLY A 78 5.34 -6.86 -15.88
CA GLY A 78 6.64 -7.28 -15.40
C GLY A 78 6.98 -6.79 -13.99
N ILE A 79 8.23 -7.08 -13.58
CA ILE A 79 8.77 -6.60 -12.31
C ILE A 79 8.93 -5.08 -12.36
N ASN A 80 8.44 -4.41 -11.34
CA ASN A 80 8.63 -2.98 -11.14
C ASN A 80 10.10 -2.68 -10.83
N VAL A 81 10.76 -1.99 -11.75
CA VAL A 81 12.17 -1.58 -11.66
C VAL A 81 12.35 -0.23 -10.96
N ASN A 82 11.30 0.56 -10.82
CA ASN A 82 11.38 1.88 -10.21
C ASN A 82 11.58 1.79 -8.70
N TYR A 83 11.06 0.73 -8.07
CA TYR A 83 11.11 0.49 -6.63
C TYR A 83 11.71 -0.91 -6.38
N PRO A 84 13.04 -1.07 -6.52
CA PRO A 84 13.70 -2.36 -6.45
C PRO A 84 13.66 -2.98 -5.05
N GLU A 85 13.53 -2.17 -4.00
CA GLU A 85 13.52 -2.60 -2.62
C GLU A 85 12.15 -2.40 -1.97
N ILE A 86 11.39 -3.50 -1.90
CA ILE A 86 10.06 -3.56 -1.31
C ILE A 86 10.02 -4.68 -0.27
N TYR A 87 9.81 -4.28 0.98
CA TYR A 87 9.73 -5.15 2.15
C TYR A 87 8.33 -5.10 2.78
N VAL A 88 8.00 -6.14 3.54
CA VAL A 88 6.84 -6.16 4.43
C VAL A 88 7.35 -6.27 5.86
N LEU A 89 6.91 -5.36 6.72
CA LEU A 89 7.26 -5.35 8.13
C LEU A 89 6.45 -6.41 8.88
N GLU A 90 7.10 -7.49 9.29
CA GLU A 90 6.50 -8.57 10.06
C GLU A 90 5.88 -8.06 11.38
N GLY A 91 4.71 -8.58 11.74
CA GLY A 91 3.99 -8.19 12.96
C GLY A 91 3.34 -6.79 12.93
N GLY A 92 3.56 -6.01 11.87
CA GLY A 92 2.88 -4.76 11.58
C GLY A 92 3.03 -3.65 12.63
N PHE A 93 2.07 -2.73 12.63
CA PHE A 93 2.05 -1.59 13.55
C PHE A 93 1.93 -2.03 15.01
N SER A 94 1.19 -3.11 15.27
CA SER A 94 1.01 -3.65 16.64
C SER A 94 2.36 -4.00 17.28
N THR A 95 3.23 -4.67 16.52
CA THR A 95 4.56 -5.07 16.99
C THR A 95 5.48 -3.87 17.13
N ILE A 96 5.55 -2.98 16.13
CA ILE A 96 6.46 -1.82 16.19
C ILE A 96 6.08 -0.84 17.28
N ARG A 97 4.79 -0.62 17.55
CA ARG A 97 4.37 0.25 18.66
C ARG A 97 4.83 -0.27 20.02
N THR A 98 4.93 -1.59 20.17
CA THR A 98 5.39 -2.24 21.41
C THR A 98 6.91 -2.20 21.53
N LEU A 99 7.62 -2.57 20.46
CA LEU A 99 9.08 -2.68 20.47
C LEU A 99 9.80 -1.32 20.35
N CYS A 100 9.19 -0.37 19.64
CA CYS A 100 9.79 0.91 19.27
C CYS A 100 8.77 2.06 19.38
N PRO A 101 8.18 2.32 20.56
CA PRO A 101 7.14 3.35 20.74
C PRO A 101 7.62 4.75 20.31
N ASP A 102 8.90 5.07 20.51
CA ASP A 102 9.50 6.37 20.11
C ASP A 102 9.52 6.60 18.59
N ARG A 103 9.36 5.54 17.79
CA ARG A 103 9.23 5.62 16.33
C ARG A 103 7.78 5.78 15.88
N CYS A 104 6.84 5.73 16.81
CA CYS A 104 5.41 5.89 16.54
C CYS A 104 4.91 7.23 17.06
N GLU A 105 3.74 7.61 16.57
CA GLU A 105 2.96 8.74 17.07
C GLU A 105 1.51 8.31 17.24
N GLY A 106 0.81 8.97 18.17
CA GLY A 106 -0.60 8.71 18.45
C GLY A 106 -0.87 7.36 19.13
N VAL A 107 -2.08 6.85 18.93
CA VAL A 107 -2.61 5.65 19.58
C VAL A 107 -2.94 4.55 18.58
N HIS A 108 -2.89 3.30 19.05
CA HIS A 108 -3.34 2.17 18.26
C HIS A 108 -4.86 2.08 18.31
N VAL A 109 -5.48 2.16 17.13
CA VAL A 109 -6.90 1.83 16.92
C VAL A 109 -6.95 0.62 15.99
N SER A 110 -7.70 -0.39 16.41
CA SER A 110 -7.88 -1.62 15.64
C SER A 110 -8.87 -1.42 14.50
N MET A 111 -8.70 -2.18 13.41
CA MET A 111 -9.62 -2.17 12.28
C MET A 111 -11.07 -2.53 12.67
N THR A 112 -11.30 -3.25 13.77
CA THR A 112 -12.64 -3.66 14.22
C THR A 112 -13.21 -2.80 15.34
N ASP A 113 -12.55 -1.67 15.66
CA ASP A 113 -13.04 -0.75 16.68
C ASP A 113 -14.45 -0.25 16.33
N LYS A 114 -15.38 -0.40 17.29
CA LYS A 114 -16.80 -0.09 17.12
C LYS A 114 -17.04 1.39 16.85
N MET A 115 -16.19 2.28 17.36
CA MET A 115 -16.30 3.72 17.16
C MET A 115 -16.11 4.12 15.69
N PHE A 116 -15.40 3.30 14.92
CA PHE A 116 -15.09 3.57 13.50
C PHE A 116 -15.87 2.66 12.54
N PHE A 117 -17.00 2.10 12.99
CA PHE A 117 -17.80 1.16 12.19
C PHE A 117 -18.21 1.73 10.83
N GLU A 118 -18.70 2.98 10.79
CA GLU A 118 -19.14 3.62 9.54
C GLU A 118 -17.96 3.94 8.61
N GLU A 119 -16.85 4.48 9.13
CA GLU A 119 -15.65 4.72 8.32
C GLU A 119 -15.06 3.42 7.75
N ARG A 120 -15.07 2.36 8.55
CA ARG A 120 -14.67 1.02 8.11
C ARG A 120 -15.57 0.53 6.99
N LYS A 121 -16.89 0.69 7.11
CA LYS A 121 -17.87 0.28 6.09
C LYS A 121 -17.61 1.02 4.77
N GLU A 122 -17.38 2.32 4.84
CA GLU A 122 -17.06 3.16 3.68
C GLU A 122 -15.76 2.72 3.00
N CYS A 123 -14.70 2.46 3.78
CA CYS A 123 -13.43 1.97 3.22
C CYS A 123 -13.60 0.64 2.47
N HIS A 124 -14.42 -0.28 3.01
CA HIS A 124 -14.72 -1.54 2.33
C HIS A 124 -15.53 -1.33 1.05
N HIS A 125 -16.50 -0.42 1.08
CA HIS A 125 -17.29 -0.06 -0.10
C HIS A 125 -16.36 0.42 -1.22
N ILE A 126 -15.50 1.39 -0.93
CA ILE A 126 -14.51 1.93 -1.89
C ILE A 126 -13.59 0.83 -2.43
N ILE A 127 -13.06 -0.04 -1.58
CA ILE A 127 -12.20 -1.15 -2.02
C ILE A 127 -12.96 -2.09 -2.97
N ASN A 128 -14.22 -2.39 -2.67
CA ASN A 128 -15.04 -3.26 -3.50
C ASN A 128 -15.34 -2.62 -4.86
N GLU A 129 -15.65 -1.33 -4.90
CA GLU A 129 -15.82 -0.60 -6.16
C GLU A 129 -14.55 -0.63 -7.01
N ILE A 130 -13.38 -0.39 -6.41
CA ILE A 130 -12.08 -0.45 -7.11
C ILE A 130 -11.87 -1.84 -7.71
N LYS A 131 -12.13 -2.90 -6.94
CA LYS A 131 -12.00 -4.29 -7.42
C LYS A 131 -12.95 -4.58 -8.58
N GLN A 132 -14.20 -4.12 -8.51
CA GLN A 132 -15.18 -4.29 -9.58
C GLN A 132 -14.79 -3.54 -10.86
N ARG A 133 -14.36 -2.28 -10.74
CA ARG A 133 -13.89 -1.47 -11.88
C ARG A 133 -12.72 -2.14 -12.58
N ARG A 134 -11.73 -2.65 -11.83
CA ARG A 134 -10.58 -3.35 -12.40
C ARG A 134 -10.95 -4.65 -13.10
N ARG A 135 -11.88 -5.44 -12.53
CA ARG A 135 -12.40 -6.63 -13.22
C ARG A 135 -13.01 -6.24 -14.56
N LYS A 136 -13.83 -5.19 -14.61
CA LYS A 136 -14.44 -4.70 -15.87
C LYS A 136 -13.38 -4.22 -16.87
N CYS A 137 -12.34 -3.50 -16.43
CA CYS A 137 -11.24 -3.07 -17.30
C CYS A 137 -10.37 -4.24 -17.81
N ASN A 138 -10.21 -5.30 -17.03
CA ASN A 138 -9.49 -6.51 -17.46
C ASN A 138 -10.32 -7.39 -18.42
N CYS A 139 -11.64 -7.19 -18.47
CA CYS A 139 -12.56 -7.89 -19.37
C CYS A 139 -12.85 -7.13 -20.68
N VAL A 140 -12.20 -5.99 -20.94
CA VAL A 140 -12.34 -5.32 -22.24
C VAL A 140 -11.59 -6.16 -23.26
N ASP A 141 -12.36 -6.91 -24.03
CA ASP A 141 -11.90 -7.85 -25.04
C ASP A 141 -11.18 -7.08 -26.17
N PHE A 142 -9.84 -7.13 -26.19
CA PHE A 142 -9.02 -6.50 -27.24
C PHE A 142 -9.33 -7.05 -28.64
N THR A 143 -10.09 -8.14 -28.75
CA THR A 143 -10.59 -8.67 -30.03
C THR A 143 -11.63 -7.77 -30.69
N LYS A 144 -12.30 -6.87 -29.96
CA LYS A 144 -13.31 -5.95 -30.52
C LYS A 144 -12.76 -4.60 -31.05
N MET A 145 -11.45 -4.37 -30.99
CA MET A 145 -10.80 -3.15 -31.52
C MET A 145 -10.08 -3.35 -32.87
N ARG A 146 -10.38 -4.41 -33.63
CA ARG A 146 -9.90 -4.55 -35.01
C ARG A 146 -10.98 -4.11 -36.02
N LEU A 147 -10.63 -2.99 -36.68
CA LEU A 147 -11.01 -2.55 -38.03
C LEU A 147 -12.49 -2.22 -38.26
N SER A 148 -12.81 -0.93 -38.09
CA SER A 148 -13.68 -0.24 -39.03
C SER A 148 -12.83 0.16 -40.24
N GLU A 149 -12.97 -0.59 -41.34
CA GLU A 149 -12.73 -0.07 -42.70
C GLU A 149 -14.01 0.64 -43.19
#